data_AF-A0A957HUK4-F1
#
_entry.id   AF-A0A957HUK4-F1
#
_cell.length_a   1.000
_cell.length_b   1.000
_cell.length_c   1.000
_cell.angle_alpha   90.00
_cell.angle_beta   90.00
_cell.angle_gamma   90.00
#
_symmetry.space_group_name_H-M   'P 1'
#
loop_
_entity.id
_entity.type
_entity.pdbx_description
1 polymer ?
#
loop_
_entity_poly.entity_id
_entity_poly.type
_entity_poly.pdbx_seq_one_letter_code
_entity_poly.pdbx_strand_id
1 'polypeptide(L)'
;TAGASDYLDCVGVHYNESATSAFDTTGHPAGAYYGWYLQPSLNAVFLAFVGIRPLYITELGILSGAGLPALPDRFWWAQDTSAQEQAIWPAEALAVADQSGYVRLAIVFDVGMTQWGDDPQAGFAIIRPAGNCPFCEIVLGGN
;
A
#
# COMPACT_ATOMS: atom_id res chain seq x y z
N THR A 1 -25.86 14.23 -8.23
CA THR A 1 -26.13 12.80 -8.44
C THR A 1 -26.15 12.13 -7.09
N ALA A 2 -27.31 11.57 -6.72
CA ALA A 2 -27.50 10.72 -5.54
C ALA A 2 -27.44 9.27 -6.03
N GLY A 3 -26.63 8.40 -5.42
CA GLY A 3 -26.38 7.05 -5.97
C GLY A 3 -25.85 6.05 -4.96
N ALA A 4 -24.58 6.18 -4.57
CA ALA A 4 -23.96 5.33 -3.55
C ALA A 4 -23.35 6.16 -2.41
N SER A 5 -22.77 7.33 -2.74
CA SER A 5 -22.18 8.21 -1.75
C SER A 5 -23.14 8.55 -0.62
N ASP A 6 -24.42 8.77 -0.84
CA ASP A 6 -25.36 9.17 0.22
C ASP A 6 -25.56 8.12 1.33
N TYR A 7 -25.20 6.87 1.07
CA TYR A 7 -25.42 5.73 1.98
C TYR A 7 -24.13 5.17 2.59
N LEU A 8 -23.01 5.85 2.41
CA LEU A 8 -21.70 5.43 2.92
C LEU A 8 -21.15 6.46 3.89
N ASP A 9 -20.54 6.01 4.98
CA ASP A 9 -19.77 6.89 5.87
C ASP A 9 -18.36 7.14 5.30
N CYS A 10 -17.80 6.14 4.63
CA CYS A 10 -16.47 6.16 4.03
C CYS A 10 -16.38 5.16 2.89
N VAL A 11 -15.28 5.22 2.12
CA VAL A 11 -14.98 4.25 1.05
C VAL A 11 -13.63 3.60 1.34
N GLY A 12 -13.62 2.26 1.36
CA GLY A 12 -12.40 1.46 1.53
C GLY A 12 -11.58 1.40 0.24
N VAL A 13 -10.25 1.47 0.37
CA VAL A 13 -9.30 1.34 -0.74
C VAL A 13 -8.17 0.42 -0.32
N HIS A 14 -7.80 -0.51 -1.20
CA HIS A 14 -6.60 -1.33 -1.03
C HIS A 14 -5.46 -0.70 -1.82
N TYR A 15 -4.30 -0.62 -1.20
CA TYR A 15 -3.06 -0.18 -1.82
C TYR A 15 -1.95 -1.16 -1.42
N ASN A 16 -1.90 -2.27 -2.15
CA ASN A 16 -0.99 -3.40 -1.93
C ASN A 16 -0.42 -3.99 -3.22
N GLU A 17 -0.72 -3.39 -4.39
CA GLU A 17 -0.21 -3.82 -5.71
C GLU A 17 0.75 -2.79 -6.31
N SER A 18 1.52 -2.08 -5.47
CA SER A 18 2.48 -1.09 -5.93
C SER A 18 3.91 -1.60 -5.87
N ALA A 19 4.71 -1.21 -6.86
CA ALA A 19 6.14 -1.45 -6.95
C ALA A 19 6.93 -0.16 -7.27
N THR A 20 6.40 0.98 -6.82
CA THR A 20 7.00 2.32 -6.99
C THR A 20 6.78 3.16 -5.73
N SER A 21 7.43 4.31 -5.64
CA SER A 21 7.16 5.27 -4.56
C SER A 21 5.70 5.71 -4.54
N ALA A 22 5.20 6.07 -3.36
CA ALA A 22 3.86 6.65 -3.21
C ALA A 22 3.70 8.00 -3.94
N PHE A 23 4.82 8.63 -4.31
CA PHE A 23 4.84 9.87 -5.09
C PHE A 23 4.81 9.63 -6.61
N ASP A 24 5.15 8.42 -7.05
CA ASP A 24 5.20 8.08 -8.46
C ASP A 24 3.80 7.83 -9.03
N THR A 25 3.65 8.16 -10.31
CA THR A 25 2.41 7.92 -11.08
C THR A 25 2.65 7.11 -12.35
N THR A 26 3.90 6.67 -12.54
CA THR A 26 4.39 5.88 -13.67
C THR A 26 5.54 4.98 -13.20
N GLY A 27 5.90 3.95 -13.97
CA GLY A 27 7.10 3.14 -13.69
C GLY A 27 6.81 1.76 -13.09
N HIS A 28 5.54 1.42 -12.85
CA HIS A 28 5.17 0.07 -12.44
C HIS A 28 5.56 -0.95 -13.52
N PRO A 29 6.24 -2.06 -13.18
CA PRO A 29 6.78 -2.99 -14.17
C PRO A 29 5.69 -3.71 -14.97
N ALA A 30 4.48 -3.87 -14.40
CA ALA A 30 3.33 -4.47 -15.09
C ALA A 30 2.65 -3.53 -16.11
N GLY A 31 3.11 -2.29 -16.27
CA GLY A 31 2.64 -1.33 -17.28
C GLY A 31 1.93 -0.09 -16.70
N ALA A 32 0.86 0.36 -17.35
CA ALA A 32 0.14 1.58 -16.98
C ALA A 32 -1.31 1.28 -16.53
N TYR A 33 -1.49 1.09 -15.23
CA TYR A 33 -2.80 1.03 -14.58
C TYR A 33 -2.81 1.95 -13.36
N TYR A 34 -3.85 2.78 -13.23
CA TYR A 34 -3.91 3.81 -12.17
C TYR A 34 -3.92 3.20 -10.75
N GLY A 35 -4.48 1.99 -10.61
CA GLY A 35 -4.60 1.25 -9.35
C GLY A 35 -3.27 0.89 -8.69
N TRP A 36 -2.17 0.88 -9.46
CA TRP A 36 -0.83 0.58 -8.96
C TRP A 36 -0.13 1.77 -8.31
N TYR A 37 -0.71 2.97 -8.41
CA TYR A 37 -0.14 4.21 -7.91
C TYR A 37 -1.07 4.83 -6.86
N LEU A 38 -0.51 5.31 -5.75
CA LEU A 38 -1.32 5.78 -4.62
C LEU A 38 -2.20 6.98 -5.00
N GLN A 39 -1.60 8.08 -5.46
CA GLN A 39 -2.35 9.31 -5.74
C GLN A 39 -3.40 9.13 -6.84
N PRO A 40 -3.08 8.48 -8.00
CA PRO A 40 -4.09 8.19 -9.01
C PRO A 40 -5.24 7.33 -8.48
N SER A 41 -4.96 6.30 -7.66
CA SER A 41 -5.99 5.44 -7.05
C SER A 41 -6.90 6.22 -6.10
N LEU A 42 -6.31 6.95 -5.16
CA LEU A 42 -7.06 7.75 -4.19
C LEU A 42 -7.93 8.80 -4.89
N ASN A 43 -7.38 9.52 -5.87
CA ASN A 43 -8.13 10.53 -6.62
C ASN A 43 -9.27 9.90 -7.43
N ALA A 44 -9.03 8.77 -8.10
CA ALA A 44 -10.06 8.07 -8.87
C ALA A 44 -11.23 7.63 -7.98
N VAL A 45 -10.95 7.02 -6.82
CA VAL A 45 -11.98 6.58 -5.89
C VAL A 45 -12.69 7.77 -5.26
N PHE A 46 -11.96 8.78 -4.79
CA PHE A 46 -12.55 9.96 -4.18
C PHE A 46 -13.54 10.66 -5.13
N LEU A 47 -13.17 10.83 -6.40
CA LEU A 47 -14.03 11.44 -7.42
C LEU A 47 -15.19 10.54 -7.86
N ALA A 48 -15.01 9.21 -7.90
CA ALA A 48 -16.09 8.26 -8.15
C ALA A 48 -17.22 8.38 -7.12
N PHE A 49 -16.88 8.77 -5.88
CA PHE A 49 -17.83 9.05 -4.81
C PHE A 49 -18.08 10.56 -4.61
N VAL A 50 -17.97 11.34 -5.69
CA VAL A 50 -18.26 12.78 -5.80
C VAL A 50 -17.47 13.68 -4.82
N GLY A 51 -16.40 13.17 -4.21
CA GLY A 51 -15.55 13.92 -3.30
C GLY A 51 -16.18 14.27 -1.95
N ILE A 52 -17.29 13.62 -1.58
CA ILE A 52 -18.00 13.92 -0.32
C ILE A 52 -17.78 12.87 0.77
N ARG A 53 -17.14 11.74 0.43
CA ARG A 53 -16.86 10.66 1.38
C ARG A 53 -15.37 10.51 1.64
N PRO A 54 -14.95 10.43 2.92
CA PRO A 54 -13.56 10.17 3.25
C PRO A 54 -13.15 8.78 2.77
N LEU A 55 -11.87 8.64 2.46
CA LEU A 55 -11.28 7.35 2.10
C LEU A 55 -10.57 6.70 3.29
N TYR A 56 -10.70 5.39 3.38
CA TYR A 56 -10.05 4.56 4.38
C TYR A 56 -9.17 3.58 3.63
N ILE A 57 -7.85 3.65 3.81
CA ILE A 57 -6.95 2.65 3.23
C ILE A 57 -7.07 1.40 4.10
N THR A 58 -7.80 0.41 3.64
CA THR A 58 -8.12 -0.81 4.41
C THR A 58 -7.01 -1.84 4.37
N GLU A 59 -6.14 -1.75 3.36
CA GLU A 59 -4.89 -2.51 3.26
C GLU A 59 -3.81 -1.61 2.64
N LEU A 60 -2.81 -1.25 3.45
CA LEU A 60 -1.60 -0.54 3.02
C LEU A 60 -0.42 -1.50 3.11
N GLY A 61 0.10 -1.95 1.98
CA GLY A 61 1.21 -2.89 1.94
C GLY A 61 2.10 -2.69 0.73
N ILE A 62 3.36 -3.11 0.85
CA ILE A 62 4.27 -3.25 -0.29
C ILE A 62 4.86 -4.65 -0.20
N LEU A 63 4.81 -5.37 -1.31
CA LEU A 63 5.35 -6.73 -1.39
C LEU A 63 6.86 -6.67 -1.60
N SER A 64 7.62 -7.41 -0.81
CA SER A 64 9.04 -7.67 -1.08
C SER A 64 9.42 -9.11 -0.75
N GLY A 65 10.04 -9.77 -1.74
CA GLY A 65 10.64 -11.11 -1.57
C GLY A 65 11.98 -11.11 -0.83
N ALA A 66 12.49 -9.96 -0.38
CA ALA A 66 13.81 -9.86 0.22
C ALA A 66 13.93 -10.69 1.52
N GLY A 67 14.82 -11.67 1.53
CA GLY A 67 15.01 -12.59 2.66
C GLY A 67 13.96 -13.71 2.74
N LEU A 68 13.19 -13.92 1.68
CA LEU A 68 12.17 -14.97 1.54
C LEU A 68 12.49 -15.85 0.30
N PRO A 69 11.81 -16.99 0.11
CA PRO A 69 11.92 -17.77 -1.12
C PRO A 69 11.52 -16.96 -2.36
N ALA A 70 11.68 -17.54 -3.55
CA ALA A 70 11.23 -16.92 -4.79
C ALA A 70 9.73 -16.56 -4.71
N LEU A 71 9.37 -15.38 -5.24
CA LEU A 71 7.99 -14.94 -5.33
C LEU A 71 7.19 -15.89 -6.24
N PRO A 72 5.91 -16.13 -5.94
CA PRO A 72 5.02 -16.80 -6.88
C PRO A 72 4.89 -16.00 -8.18
N ASP A 73 4.80 -16.68 -9.32
CA ASP A 73 4.80 -16.06 -10.65
C ASP A 73 3.78 -14.92 -10.82
N ARG A 74 2.60 -15.01 -10.16
CA ARG A 74 1.57 -13.96 -10.23
C ARG A 74 2.00 -12.62 -9.61
N PHE A 75 3.05 -12.62 -8.81
CA PHE A 75 3.64 -11.45 -8.14
C PHE A 75 4.98 -11.02 -8.73
N TRP A 76 5.28 -11.42 -9.97
CA TRP A 76 6.52 -11.05 -10.67
C TRP A 76 6.80 -9.54 -10.64
N TRP A 77 5.75 -8.70 -10.59
CA TRP A 77 5.86 -7.25 -10.56
C TRP A 77 6.58 -6.71 -9.30
N ALA A 78 6.66 -7.49 -8.22
CA ALA A 78 7.35 -7.11 -6.98
C ALA A 78 8.78 -7.65 -6.88
N GLN A 79 9.28 -8.36 -7.91
CA GLN A 79 10.56 -9.09 -7.84
C GLN A 79 11.77 -8.21 -7.51
N ASP A 80 11.72 -6.95 -7.93
CA ASP A 80 12.80 -5.98 -7.77
C ASP A 80 12.59 -5.04 -6.57
N THR A 81 11.49 -5.22 -5.82
CA THR A 81 11.21 -4.42 -4.62
C THR A 81 12.07 -4.89 -3.44
N SER A 82 12.99 -4.04 -3.02
CA SER A 82 13.88 -4.28 -1.88
C SER A 82 13.17 -4.16 -0.53
N ALA A 83 13.78 -4.71 0.52
CA ALA A 83 13.29 -4.53 1.90
C ALA A 83 13.29 -3.06 2.35
N GLN A 84 14.18 -2.22 1.77
CA GLN A 84 14.24 -0.80 2.09
C GLN A 84 13.09 -0.04 1.45
N GLU A 85 12.80 -0.29 0.17
CA GLU A 85 11.63 0.27 -0.51
C GLU A 85 10.33 -0.16 0.16
N GLN A 86 10.24 -1.42 0.57
CA GLN A 86 9.11 -1.96 1.32
C GLN A 86 8.90 -1.28 2.69
N ALA A 87 9.91 -0.62 3.23
CA ALA A 87 9.80 0.18 4.45
C ALA A 87 9.47 1.66 4.15
N ILE A 88 10.09 2.23 3.12
CA ILE A 88 9.97 3.65 2.78
C ILE A 88 8.61 3.94 2.15
N TRP A 89 8.21 3.21 1.11
CA TRP A 89 7.02 3.53 0.33
C TRP A 89 5.70 3.48 1.12
N PRO A 90 5.45 2.54 2.07
CA PRO A 90 4.25 2.64 2.90
C PRO A 90 4.32 3.82 3.88
N ALA A 91 5.51 4.23 4.35
CA ALA A 91 5.65 5.43 5.18
C ALA A 91 5.37 6.71 4.37
N GLU A 92 5.83 6.78 3.12
CA GLU A 92 5.46 7.84 2.18
C GLU A 92 3.95 7.84 1.92
N ALA A 93 3.34 6.67 1.76
CA ALA A 93 1.91 6.55 1.56
C ALA A 93 1.10 7.09 2.75
N LEU A 94 1.55 6.84 3.99
CA LEU A 94 0.95 7.46 5.18
C LEU A 94 1.08 8.99 5.16
N ALA A 95 2.24 9.53 4.76
CA ALA A 95 2.42 10.98 4.64
C ALA A 95 1.51 11.60 3.58
N VAL A 96 1.38 10.97 2.41
CA VAL A 96 0.46 11.40 1.34
C VAL A 96 -0.99 11.31 1.81
N ALA A 97 -1.37 10.24 2.50
CA ALA A 97 -2.71 10.05 3.05
C ALA A 97 -3.05 11.17 4.05
N ASP A 98 -2.15 11.46 5.00
CA ASP A 98 -2.33 12.54 5.98
C ASP A 98 -2.49 13.91 5.30
N GLN A 99 -1.64 14.22 4.33
CA GLN A 99 -1.65 15.50 3.60
C GLN A 99 -2.84 15.65 2.65
N SER A 100 -3.50 14.57 2.24
CA SER A 100 -4.61 14.59 1.28
C SER A 100 -5.83 15.39 1.76
N GLY A 101 -6.02 15.49 3.08
CA GLY A 101 -7.20 16.11 3.69
C GLY A 101 -8.50 15.28 3.59
N TYR A 102 -8.51 14.16 2.86
CA TYR A 102 -9.70 13.32 2.66
C TYR A 102 -9.50 11.84 3.05
N VAL A 103 -8.27 11.36 3.25
CA VAL A 103 -8.02 10.08 3.93
C VAL A 103 -8.17 10.29 5.44
N ARG A 104 -8.76 9.33 6.14
CA ARG A 104 -9.01 9.41 7.60
C ARG A 104 -8.42 8.25 8.39
N LEU A 105 -8.08 7.16 7.71
CA LEU A 105 -7.57 5.94 8.33
C LEU A 105 -6.75 5.17 7.31
N ALA A 106 -5.67 4.56 7.78
CA ALA A 106 -4.87 3.61 7.02
C ALA A 106 -4.53 2.41 7.92
N ILE A 107 -4.75 1.20 7.41
CA ILE A 107 -4.42 -0.06 8.07
C ILE A 107 -3.22 -0.67 7.36
N VAL A 108 -2.12 -0.85 8.08
CA VAL A 108 -0.93 -1.52 7.56
C VAL A 108 -1.23 -3.01 7.38
N PHE A 109 -1.01 -3.52 6.17
CA PHE A 109 -1.07 -4.93 5.81
C PHE A 109 0.30 -5.36 5.23
N ASP A 110 1.07 -6.24 5.84
CA ASP A 110 0.81 -6.94 7.10
C ASP A 110 1.82 -6.53 8.18
N VAL A 111 1.49 -6.78 9.46
CA VAL A 111 2.39 -6.52 10.57
C VAL A 111 3.43 -7.63 10.72
N GLY A 112 3.04 -8.90 10.61
CA GLY A 112 3.90 -10.02 11.01
C GLY A 112 3.44 -11.40 10.56
N MET A 113 2.56 -11.50 9.57
CA MET A 113 2.19 -12.79 9.00
C MET A 113 3.40 -13.56 8.45
N THR A 114 3.33 -14.89 8.57
CA THR A 114 4.39 -15.81 8.14
C THR A 114 3.97 -16.70 6.96
N GLN A 115 2.75 -16.52 6.45
CA GLN A 115 2.22 -17.33 5.36
C GLN A 115 2.99 -17.06 4.07
N TRP A 116 3.44 -18.15 3.42
CA TRP A 116 4.11 -18.13 2.12
C TRP A 116 3.55 -19.25 1.25
N GLY A 117 3.34 -18.96 -0.03
CA GLY A 117 2.70 -19.87 -0.98
C GLY A 117 2.05 -19.05 -2.09
N ASP A 118 0.94 -19.54 -2.63
CA ASP A 118 0.20 -18.84 -3.69
C ASP A 118 -0.21 -17.42 -3.28
N ASP A 119 -0.39 -17.18 -1.99
CA ASP A 119 -0.60 -15.87 -1.39
C ASP A 119 0.52 -15.54 -0.38
N PRO A 120 1.57 -14.80 -0.79
CA PRO A 120 2.80 -14.59 -0.04
C PRO A 120 2.65 -13.46 0.98
N GLN A 121 1.73 -13.60 1.94
CA GLN A 121 1.42 -12.58 2.94
C GLN A 121 2.65 -12.19 3.80
N ALA A 122 3.58 -13.12 4.03
CA ALA A 122 4.85 -12.82 4.70
C ALA A 122 5.74 -11.83 3.92
N GLY A 123 5.54 -11.69 2.61
CA GLY A 123 6.24 -10.69 1.80
C GLY A 123 5.69 -9.27 1.99
N PHE A 124 4.49 -9.12 2.55
CA PHE A 124 3.89 -7.84 2.93
C PHE A 124 4.19 -7.44 4.38
N ALA A 125 4.68 -8.37 5.20
CA ALA A 125 4.94 -8.12 6.62
C ALA A 125 6.00 -7.02 6.83
N ILE A 126 5.69 -6.01 7.64
CA ILE A 126 6.62 -4.94 8.04
C ILE A 126 7.63 -5.42 9.08
N ILE A 127 7.29 -6.43 9.89
CA ILE A 127 8.27 -7.18 10.67
C ILE A 127 8.93 -8.19 9.73
N ARG A 128 10.21 -7.98 9.45
CA ARG A 128 11.00 -8.81 8.53
C ARG A 128 11.35 -10.16 9.18
N PRO A 129 11.76 -11.18 8.40
CA PRO A 129 12.09 -12.51 8.95
C PRO A 129 13.14 -12.53 10.07
N ALA A 130 14.03 -11.53 10.12
CA ALA A 130 15.02 -11.36 11.18
C ALA A 130 14.47 -10.68 12.46
N GLY A 131 13.19 -10.31 12.48
CA GLY A 131 12.50 -9.69 13.62
C GLY A 131 12.60 -8.16 13.69
N ASN A 132 13.38 -7.52 12.82
CA ASN A 132 13.46 -6.06 12.74
C ASN A 132 12.28 -5.47 11.95
N CYS A 133 11.93 -4.21 12.24
CA CYS A 133 10.86 -3.49 11.54
C CYS A 133 11.37 -2.11 11.04
N PRO A 134 12.02 -2.06 9.86
CA PRO A 134 12.54 -0.80 9.31
C PRO A 134 11.44 0.23 9.06
N PHE A 135 10.23 -0.21 8.69
CA PHE A 135 9.07 0.68 8.60
C PHE A 135 8.74 1.34 9.95
N CYS A 136 8.75 0.58 11.05
CA CYS A 136 8.49 1.09 12.39
C CYS A 136 9.52 2.15 12.80
N GLU A 137 10.80 1.93 12.46
CA GLU A 137 11.88 2.89 12.72
C GLU A 137 11.62 4.23 12.00
N ILE A 138 11.08 4.20 10.78
CA ILE A 138 10.73 5.41 10.02
C ILE A 138 9.55 6.15 10.68
N VAL A 139 8.45 5.46 10.99
CA VAL A 139 7.20 6.12 11.41
C VAL A 139 7.12 6.46 12.90
N LEU A 140 7.90 5.77 13.74
CA LEU A 140 7.99 6.07 15.17
C LEU A 140 9.11 7.07 15.50
N GLY A 141 9.87 7.51 14.49
CA GLY A 141 10.96 8.48 14.65
C GLY A 141 12.13 7.89 15.41
N GLY A 142 12.75 6.83 14.85
CA GLY A 142 13.85 6.06 15.43
C GLY A 142 14.75 6.89 16.35
N ASN A 143 14.94 6.38 17.59
CA ASN A 143 15.72 7.03 18.65
C ASN A 143 17.06 7.60 18.17
#